data_AF-A0AAU3XI93-F1
#
_entry.id   AF-A0AAU3XI93-F1
#
_cell.length_a   1.000
_cell.length_b   1.000
_cell.length_c   1.000
_cell.angle_alpha   90.00
_cell.angle_beta   90.00
_cell.angle_gamma   90.00
#
_symmetry.space_group_name_H-M   'P 1'
#
loop_
_entity.id
_entity.type
_entity.pdbx_description
1 polymer ?
#
loop_
_entity_poly.entity_id
_entity_poly.type
_entity_poly.pdbx_seq_one_letter_code
_entity_poly.pdbx_strand_id
1 'polypeptide(L)'
;MAMVGLFWIAEDGGVYVGAQPEGYGDGVRLTRDWVEGLGTGQSAVWGWSEIRSVAVRYVRIRSGARLLATTAVDLVLNAVAGGGDAAAAFEVHLETADRTVELNAQSAASLGGYVESEYDLSVALLERLVAGTAQVDTLAEWGRAHAAEGTPRREEREALLRAWATEG
;
A
#
# COMPACT_ATOMS: atom_id res chain seq x y z
N MET A 1 0.02 -8.58 12.15
CA MET A 1 -0.20 -7.81 10.89
C MET A 1 1.00 -8.00 9.97
N ALA A 2 0.83 -7.82 8.66
CA ALA A 2 1.91 -7.94 7.69
C ALA A 2 1.83 -6.88 6.59
N MET A 3 2.99 -6.40 6.15
CA MET A 3 3.14 -5.55 4.97
C MET A 3 3.51 -6.38 3.74
N VAL A 4 2.78 -6.21 2.65
CA VAL A 4 3.09 -6.80 1.35
C VAL A 4 2.98 -5.73 0.29
N GLY A 5 4.13 -5.18 -0.15
CA GLY A 5 4.15 -4.02 -1.05
C GLY A 5 3.50 -2.79 -0.41
N LEU A 6 2.52 -2.20 -1.09
CA LEU A 6 1.72 -1.09 -0.56
C LEU A 6 0.63 -1.54 0.43
N PHE A 7 0.40 -2.84 0.60
CA PHE A 7 -0.75 -3.33 1.36
C PHE A 7 -0.36 -3.65 2.80
N TRP A 8 -1.00 -2.98 3.76
CA TRP A 8 -1.07 -3.44 5.14
C TRP A 8 -2.23 -4.40 5.27
N ILE A 9 -1.91 -5.61 5.74
CA ILE A 9 -2.87 -6.70 5.88
C ILE A 9 -2.95 -7.09 7.36
N ALA A 10 -4.11 -6.84 7.94
CA ALA A 10 -4.42 -7.17 9.33
C ALA A 10 -4.81 -8.64 9.50
N GLU A 11 -4.67 -9.15 10.72
CA GLU A 11 -4.95 -10.55 11.07
C GLU A 11 -6.44 -10.91 10.99
N ASP A 12 -7.33 -9.92 11.07
CA ASP A 12 -8.76 -10.09 10.86
C ASP A 12 -9.15 -10.05 9.36
N GLY A 13 -8.18 -9.82 8.47
CA GLY A 13 -8.39 -9.68 7.04
C GLY A 13 -8.67 -8.25 6.59
N GLY A 14 -8.51 -7.24 7.44
CA GLY A 14 -8.50 -5.84 7.00
C GLY A 14 -7.35 -5.57 6.04
N VAL A 15 -7.63 -4.97 4.88
CA VAL A 15 -6.64 -4.59 3.87
C VAL A 15 -6.62 -3.08 3.72
N TYR A 16 -5.45 -2.47 3.77
CA TYR A 16 -5.26 -1.03 3.65
C TYR A 16 -4.14 -0.70 2.66
N VAL A 17 -4.29 0.40 1.92
CA VAL A 17 -3.18 0.98 1.14
C VAL A 17 -2.38 1.89 2.06
N GLY A 18 -1.08 1.63 2.16
CA GLY A 18 -0.23 2.23 3.18
C GLY A 18 -0.39 1.53 4.53
N ALA A 19 -0.22 2.28 5.62
CA ALA A 19 -0.44 1.80 6.97
C ALA A 19 -1.93 1.79 7.31
N GLN A 20 -2.32 0.86 8.18
CA GLN A 20 -3.60 0.97 8.87
C GLN A 20 -3.62 2.28 9.68
N PRO A 21 -4.66 3.12 9.54
CA PRO A 21 -4.74 4.36 10.30
C PRO A 21 -4.90 4.08 11.79
N GLU A 22 -4.18 4.84 12.62
CA GLU A 22 -4.36 4.85 14.07
C GLU A 22 -5.39 5.92 14.48
N GLY A 23 -6.35 5.55 15.33
CA GLY A 23 -7.37 6.47 15.82
C GLY A 23 -8.20 7.09 14.69
N TYR A 24 -8.18 8.43 14.59
CA TYR A 24 -8.87 9.21 13.54
C TYR A 24 -7.96 9.58 12.36
N GLY A 25 -6.82 8.89 12.23
CA GLY A 25 -5.86 9.14 11.17
C GLY A 25 -6.41 8.83 9.77
N ASP A 26 -5.77 9.46 8.79
CA ASP A 26 -6.11 9.28 7.39
C ASP A 26 -5.66 7.90 6.88
N GLY A 27 -6.51 7.23 6.09
CA GLY A 27 -6.17 5.95 5.49
C GLY A 27 -7.10 5.56 4.35
N VAL A 28 -6.72 4.51 3.64
CA VAL A 28 -7.50 3.95 2.54
C VAL A 28 -7.68 2.46 2.79
N ARG A 29 -8.92 2.05 3.06
CA ARG A 29 -9.28 0.65 3.27
C ARG A 29 -9.83 0.06 1.99
N LEU A 30 -9.39 -1.15 1.68
CA LEU A 30 -9.91 -1.95 0.58
C LEU A 30 -10.82 -3.03 1.16
N THR A 31 -11.98 -3.20 0.54
CA THR A 31 -12.91 -4.29 0.83
C THR A 31 -13.27 -5.01 -0.45
N ARG A 32 -13.96 -6.14 -0.33
CA ARG A 32 -14.51 -6.87 -1.49
C ARG A 32 -15.33 -5.96 -2.41
N ASP A 33 -16.12 -5.07 -1.83
CA ASP A 33 -17.20 -4.38 -2.55
C ASP A 33 -16.87 -2.90 -2.82
N TRP A 34 -16.02 -2.29 -2.00
CA TRP A 34 -15.69 -0.86 -2.11
C TRP A 34 -14.27 -0.51 -1.62
N VAL A 35 -13.83 0.68 -2.04
CA VAL A 35 -12.74 1.45 -1.43
C VAL A 35 -13.33 2.45 -0.45
N GLU A 36 -12.75 2.54 0.75
CA GLU A 36 -13.18 3.45 1.82
C GLU A 36 -12.04 4.39 2.18
N GLY A 37 -12.29 5.69 2.09
CA GLY A 37 -11.45 6.70 2.70
C GLY A 37 -11.76 6.80 4.19
N LEU A 38 -10.72 6.80 5.02
CA LEU A 38 -10.81 6.87 6.48
C LEU A 38 -10.17 8.17 6.95
N GLY A 39 -10.70 8.77 8.02
CA GLY A 39 -10.14 9.98 8.62
C GLY A 39 -11.00 11.22 8.39
N THR A 40 -10.63 12.29 9.10
CA THR A 40 -11.43 13.52 9.17
C THR A 40 -11.34 14.28 7.85
N GLY A 41 -12.44 14.34 7.10
CA GLY A 41 -12.51 15.07 5.83
C GLY A 41 -12.42 14.20 4.56
N GLN A 42 -12.21 12.89 4.69
CA GLN A 42 -12.20 11.95 3.57
C GLN A 42 -13.00 10.66 3.82
N SER A 43 -13.93 10.68 4.79
CA SER A 43 -14.78 9.54 5.18
C SER A 43 -15.90 9.27 4.17
N ALA A 44 -15.54 8.68 3.03
CA ALA A 44 -16.48 8.29 1.98
C ALA A 44 -16.12 6.91 1.40
N VAL A 45 -17.09 6.30 0.70
CA VAL A 45 -16.95 4.97 0.09
C VAL A 45 -17.24 5.04 -1.40
N TRP A 46 -16.52 4.23 -2.18
CA TRP A 46 -16.67 4.11 -3.63
C TRP A 46 -16.69 2.64 -3.99
N GLY A 47 -17.77 2.18 -4.62
CA GLY A 47 -17.83 0.84 -5.18
C GLY A 47 -16.79 0.66 -6.28
N TRP A 48 -16.24 -0.55 -6.42
CA TRP A 48 -15.23 -0.82 -7.46
C TRP A 48 -15.71 -0.46 -8.87
N SER A 49 -17.01 -0.61 -9.16
CA SER A 49 -17.62 -0.23 -10.44
C SER A 49 -17.66 1.28 -10.71
N GLU A 50 -17.50 2.12 -9.69
CA GLU A 50 -17.47 3.58 -9.82
C GLU A 50 -16.06 4.10 -10.13
N ILE A 51 -15.05 3.28 -9.88
CA ILE A 51 -13.63 3.62 -10.04
C ILE A 51 -13.19 3.19 -11.45
N ARG A 52 -12.64 4.12 -12.22
CA ARG A 52 -12.11 3.90 -13.57
C ARG A 52 -10.61 3.61 -13.55
N SER A 53 -9.88 4.26 -12.64
CA SER A 53 -8.46 4.07 -12.46
C SER A 53 -8.05 4.43 -11.03
N VAL A 54 -6.92 3.87 -10.60
CA VAL A 54 -6.28 4.18 -9.32
C VAL A 54 -4.84 4.57 -9.59
N ALA A 55 -4.38 5.67 -9.00
CA ALA A 55 -2.98 6.08 -9.03
C ALA A 55 -2.47 6.35 -7.61
N VAL A 56 -1.19 6.06 -7.38
CA VAL A 56 -0.52 6.36 -6.12
C VAL A 56 0.51 7.47 -6.39
N ARG A 57 0.43 8.57 -5.63
CA ARG A 57 1.27 9.76 -5.83
C ARG A 57 2.06 10.10 -4.58
N TYR A 58 3.18 10.78 -4.79
CA TYR A 58 4.08 11.28 -3.73
C TYR A 58 4.66 10.19 -2.81
N VAL A 59 4.56 8.92 -3.21
CA VAL A 59 5.16 7.83 -2.48
C VAL A 59 6.69 7.91 -2.58
N ARG A 60 7.38 7.68 -1.46
CA ARG A 60 8.84 7.56 -1.47
C ARG A 60 9.22 6.18 -1.97
N ILE A 61 9.94 6.12 -3.08
CA ILE A 61 10.42 4.87 -3.69
C ILE A 61 11.95 4.80 -3.55
N ARG A 62 12.46 3.64 -3.13
CA ARG A 62 13.88 3.30 -3.15
C ARG A 62 14.16 2.36 -4.31
N SER A 63 15.01 2.81 -5.24
CA SER A 63 15.48 1.98 -6.35
C SER A 63 16.47 0.93 -5.84
N GLY A 64 16.24 -0.33 -6.22
CA GLY A 64 17.11 -1.46 -5.88
C GLY A 64 18.48 -1.39 -6.57
N ALA A 65 18.63 -0.55 -7.60
CA ALA A 65 19.86 -0.39 -8.37
C ALA A 65 21.07 0.05 -7.53
N ARG A 66 20.85 0.66 -6.35
CA ARG A 66 21.94 1.03 -5.45
C ARG A 66 22.50 -0.14 -4.63
N LEU A 67 21.73 -1.22 -4.42
CA LEU A 67 22.13 -2.36 -3.58
C LEU A 67 23.12 -3.32 -4.26
N LEU A 68 23.16 -3.37 -5.59
CA LEU A 68 24.16 -4.16 -6.32
C LEU A 68 25.46 -3.39 -6.58
N ALA A 69 25.48 -2.08 -6.32
CA ALA A 69 26.62 -1.21 -6.58
C ALA A 69 27.41 -0.81 -5.32
N THR A 70 26.92 -1.09 -4.11
CA THR A 70 27.59 -0.67 -2.86
C THR A 70 27.90 -1.86 -1.94
N THR A 71 28.82 -2.72 -2.40
CA THR A 71 29.82 -3.21 -1.43
C THR A 71 30.82 -2.07 -1.27
N ALA A 72 30.76 -1.39 -0.13
CA ALA A 72 31.44 -0.13 0.22
C ALA A 72 30.72 1.15 -0.23
N VAL A 73 30.76 2.12 0.70
CA VAL A 73 30.38 3.54 0.58
C VAL A 73 29.01 3.93 1.17
N ASP A 74 29.14 4.62 2.30
CA ASP A 74 28.24 5.59 2.94
C ASP A 74 27.16 5.11 3.91
N LEU A 75 27.67 4.79 5.11
CA LEU A 75 27.15 5.35 6.36
C LEU A 75 27.05 6.89 6.24
N VAL A 76 25.98 7.48 6.80
CA VAL A 76 25.71 8.93 7.04
C VAL A 76 24.70 9.58 6.08
N LEU A 77 23.73 10.28 6.69
CA LEU A 77 22.70 11.25 6.21
C LEU A 77 21.27 10.72 6.47
N ASN A 78 20.39 11.25 7.33
CA ASN A 78 20.36 12.46 8.15
C ASN A 78 19.47 12.19 9.38
N ALA A 79 19.96 12.52 10.57
CA ALA A 79 19.17 12.68 11.78
C ALA A 79 19.12 14.17 12.13
N VAL A 80 18.16 14.92 11.55
CA VAL A 80 17.76 16.25 12.00
C VAL A 80 16.29 16.46 11.66
N ALA A 81 15.42 16.20 12.64
CA ALA A 81 14.24 16.99 12.96
C ALA A 81 13.58 16.32 14.17
N GLY A 82 13.73 16.92 15.35
CA GLY A 82 12.91 16.57 16.49
C GLY A 82 11.46 16.95 16.18
N GLY A 83 10.60 15.96 16.09
CA GLY A 83 9.16 16.06 15.85
C GLY A 83 8.69 14.66 15.51
N GLY A 84 7.74 14.12 16.26
CA GLY A 84 7.31 12.71 16.18
C GLY A 84 7.16 12.24 14.73
N ASP A 85 7.62 11.00 14.49
CA ASP A 85 7.65 10.31 13.20
C ASP A 85 6.23 10.24 12.62
N ALA A 86 5.76 11.33 12.03
CA ALA A 86 4.57 11.34 11.22
C ALA A 86 4.93 10.50 10.01
N ALA A 87 4.36 9.29 9.95
CA ALA A 87 4.46 8.40 8.82
C ALA A 87 4.35 9.23 7.54
N ALA A 88 5.32 9.11 6.63
CA ALA A 88 5.35 9.95 5.44
C ALA A 88 4.02 9.77 4.67
N ALA A 89 3.19 10.82 4.60
CA ALA A 89 1.93 10.74 3.91
C ALA A 89 2.15 10.66 2.39
N PHE A 90 1.28 9.94 1.71
CA PHE A 90 1.19 9.88 0.26
C PHE A 90 -0.29 9.86 -0.14
N GLU A 91 -0.56 10.00 -1.44
CA GLU A 91 -1.93 10.12 -1.93
C GLU A 91 -2.34 8.93 -2.79
N VAL A 92 -3.58 8.48 -2.61
CA VAL A 92 -4.28 7.53 -3.48
C VAL A 92 -5.34 8.31 -4.24
N HIS A 93 -5.21 8.34 -5.56
CA HIS A 93 -6.09 9.05 -6.47
C HIS A 93 -7.04 8.05 -7.11
N LEU A 94 -8.33 8.21 -6.84
CA LEU A 94 -9.39 7.43 -7.50
C LEU A 94 -9.98 8.28 -8.62
N GLU A 95 -9.85 7.85 -9.86
CA GLU A 95 -10.61 8.47 -10.95
C GLU A 95 -12.00 7.84 -11.02
N THR A 96 -13.02 8.67 -10.89
CA THR A 96 -14.43 8.30 -10.98
C THR A 96 -15.05 8.87 -12.25
N ALA A 97 -16.36 8.70 -12.43
CA ALA A 97 -17.02 9.20 -13.63
C ALA A 97 -17.02 10.73 -13.75
N ASP A 98 -17.10 11.41 -12.61
CA ASP A 98 -17.30 12.85 -12.47
C ASP A 98 -16.02 13.59 -12.08
N ARG A 99 -15.09 12.93 -11.37
CA ARG A 99 -13.91 13.61 -10.81
C ARG A 99 -12.77 12.67 -10.46
N THR A 100 -11.63 13.27 -10.15
CA THR A 100 -10.59 12.63 -9.33
C THR A 100 -10.88 12.88 -7.85
N VAL A 101 -10.81 11.81 -7.05
CA VAL A 101 -10.87 11.85 -5.59
C VAL A 101 -9.46 11.61 -5.07
N GLU A 102 -8.99 12.50 -4.21
CA GLU A 102 -7.66 12.43 -3.61
C GLU A 102 -7.82 11.99 -2.15
N LEU A 103 -7.22 10.85 -1.82
CA LEU A 103 -7.24 10.28 -0.47
C LEU A 103 -5.84 10.26 0.11
N ASN A 104 -5.68 10.74 1.33
CA ASN A 104 -4.44 10.64 2.09
C ASN A 104 -4.29 9.24 2.69
N ALA A 105 -3.08 8.69 2.55
CA ALA A 105 -2.65 7.44 3.16
C ALA A 105 -1.32 7.64 3.89
N GLN A 106 -1.14 6.92 5.00
CA GLN A 106 0.10 6.96 5.77
C GLN A 106 1.09 5.92 5.23
N SER A 107 2.37 6.27 5.08
CA SER A 107 3.38 5.28 4.69
C SER A 107 3.63 4.27 5.81
N ALA A 108 3.52 2.98 5.49
CA ALA A 108 3.98 1.89 6.36
C ALA A 108 5.45 1.48 6.09
N ALA A 109 6.09 2.08 5.08
CA ALA A 109 7.47 1.75 4.74
C ALA A 109 8.43 2.17 5.86
N SER A 110 9.26 1.24 6.33
CA SER A 110 10.40 1.55 7.20
C SER A 110 11.41 2.44 6.48
N LEU A 111 12.32 3.05 7.26
CA LEU A 111 13.38 3.97 6.82
C LEU A 111 13.84 3.74 5.35
N GLY A 112 13.46 4.67 4.47
CA GLY A 112 13.89 4.70 3.06
C GLY A 112 12.80 4.51 2.00
N GLY A 113 11.54 4.24 2.39
CA GLY A 113 10.42 4.15 1.45
C GLY A 113 10.21 2.77 0.83
N TYR A 114 9.22 2.65 -0.06
CA TYR A 114 8.86 1.38 -0.70
C TYR A 114 9.88 0.97 -1.74
N VAL A 115 10.12 -0.32 -1.84
CA VAL A 115 10.94 -0.89 -2.90
C VAL A 115 10.24 -0.72 -4.25
N GLU A 116 10.95 -0.24 -5.26
CA GLU A 116 10.43 -0.02 -6.63
C GLU A 116 9.71 -1.24 -7.22
N SER A 117 10.31 -2.42 -7.18
CA SER A 117 9.67 -3.64 -7.69
C SER A 117 8.39 -4.03 -6.94
N GLU A 118 8.34 -3.84 -5.62
CA GLU A 118 7.13 -4.11 -4.83
C GLU A 118 6.06 -3.04 -5.08
N TYR A 119 6.48 -1.79 -5.29
CA TYR A 119 5.60 -0.68 -5.66
C TYR A 119 4.93 -0.94 -7.01
N ASP A 120 5.70 -1.26 -8.05
CA ASP A 120 5.17 -1.52 -9.39
C ASP A 120 4.18 -2.69 -9.40
N LEU A 121 4.50 -3.78 -8.69
CA LEU A 121 3.59 -4.92 -8.55
C LEU A 121 2.33 -4.55 -7.74
N SER A 122 2.44 -3.66 -6.75
CA SER A 122 1.29 -3.21 -5.98
C SER A 122 0.35 -2.33 -6.81
N VAL A 123 0.90 -1.45 -7.64
CA VAL A 123 0.11 -0.63 -8.57
C VAL A 123 -0.57 -1.51 -9.61
N ALA A 124 0.14 -2.48 -10.18
CA ALA A 124 -0.46 -3.45 -11.11
C ALA A 124 -1.60 -4.26 -10.47
N LEU A 125 -1.47 -4.63 -9.19
CA LEU A 125 -2.54 -5.29 -8.45
C LEU A 125 -3.75 -4.35 -8.23
N LEU A 126 -3.53 -3.08 -7.88
CA LEU A 126 -4.61 -2.09 -7.77
C LEU A 126 -5.37 -1.91 -9.09
N GLU A 127 -4.66 -1.82 -10.21
CA GLU A 127 -5.26 -1.73 -11.55
C GLU A 127 -6.14 -2.96 -11.86
N ARG A 128 -5.70 -4.17 -11.47
CA ARG A 128 -6.49 -5.38 -11.62
C ARG A 128 -7.71 -5.44 -10.72
N LEU A 129 -7.62 -4.95 -9.49
CA LEU A 129 -8.76 -4.81 -8.58
C LEU A 129 -9.82 -3.89 -9.20
N VAL A 130 -9.40 -2.74 -9.75
CA VAL A 130 -10.28 -1.82 -10.47
C VAL A 130 -10.90 -2.48 -11.71
N ALA A 131 -10.11 -3.25 -12.46
CA ALA A 131 -10.59 -3.99 -13.62
C ALA A 131 -11.50 -5.20 -13.28
N GLY A 132 -11.63 -5.53 -11.99
CA GLY A 132 -12.39 -6.72 -11.53
C GLY A 132 -11.73 -8.05 -11.89
N THR A 133 -10.43 -8.04 -12.23
CA THR A 133 -9.66 -9.25 -12.57
C THR A 133 -8.80 -9.74 -11.41
N ALA A 134 -8.86 -9.09 -10.26
CA ALA A 134 -8.32 -9.56 -8.99
C ALA A 134 -9.36 -9.33 -7.88
N GLN A 135 -9.20 -9.99 -6.74
CA GLN A 135 -10.13 -9.86 -5.61
C GLN A 135 -9.38 -9.48 -4.33
N VAL A 136 -9.93 -8.51 -3.59
CA VAL A 136 -9.41 -8.12 -2.26
C VAL A 136 -9.48 -9.29 -1.27
N ASP A 137 -10.47 -10.19 -1.43
CA ASP A 137 -10.65 -11.36 -0.58
C ASP A 137 -9.40 -12.26 -0.58
N THR A 138 -8.66 -12.37 -1.69
CA THR A 138 -7.41 -13.13 -1.74
C THR A 138 -6.36 -12.60 -0.75
N LEU A 139 -6.24 -11.27 -0.62
CA LEU A 139 -5.32 -10.63 0.33
C LEU A 139 -5.83 -10.79 1.76
N ALA A 140 -7.15 -10.63 1.96
CA ALA A 140 -7.78 -10.77 3.27
C ALA A 140 -7.68 -12.20 3.81
N GLU A 141 -7.87 -13.21 2.97
CA GLU A 141 -7.70 -14.63 3.30
C GLU A 141 -6.26 -14.95 3.68
N TRP A 142 -5.30 -14.47 2.88
CA TRP A 142 -3.88 -14.60 3.21
C TRP A 142 -3.57 -13.94 4.56
N GLY A 143 -4.14 -12.75 4.82
CA GLY A 143 -4.00 -12.03 6.08
C GLY A 143 -4.44 -12.84 7.29
N ARG A 144 -5.63 -13.42 7.22
CA ARG A 144 -6.17 -14.28 8.28
C ARG A 144 -5.31 -15.51 8.55
N ALA A 145 -4.67 -16.05 7.51
CA ALA A 145 -3.83 -17.23 7.64
C ALA A 145 -2.41 -16.92 8.15
N HIS A 146 -1.82 -15.80 7.74
CA HIS A 146 -0.38 -15.57 7.86
C HIS A 146 0.03 -14.26 8.53
N ALA A 147 -0.84 -13.26 8.64
CA ALA A 147 -0.42 -11.94 9.11
C ALA A 147 0.06 -11.92 10.58
N ALA A 148 -0.31 -12.91 11.39
CA ALA A 148 0.17 -13.06 12.76
C ALA A 148 1.67 -13.43 12.84
N GLU A 149 2.22 -13.98 11.75
CA GLU A 149 3.64 -14.33 11.63
C GLU A 149 4.52 -13.09 11.36
N GLY A 150 3.90 -11.96 11.05
CA GLY A 150 4.56 -10.70 10.72
C GLY A 150 4.81 -10.51 9.22
N THR A 151 5.50 -9.43 8.88
CA THR A 151 5.84 -9.08 7.49
C THR A 151 6.81 -10.10 6.88
N PRO A 152 6.44 -10.79 5.77
CA PRO A 152 7.31 -11.76 5.10
C PRO A 152 8.61 -11.15 4.57
N ARG A 153 9.54 -12.02 4.19
CA ARG A 153 10.79 -11.56 3.54
C ARG A 153 10.48 -10.97 2.17
N ARG A 154 11.36 -10.08 1.70
CA ARG A 154 11.15 -9.36 0.43
C ARG A 154 10.81 -10.28 -0.75
N GLU A 155 11.55 -11.37 -0.92
CA GLU A 155 11.34 -12.29 -2.04
C GLU A 155 9.95 -12.95 -1.98
N GLU A 156 9.50 -13.31 -0.78
CA GLU A 156 8.16 -13.87 -0.54
C GLU A 156 7.08 -12.82 -0.82
N ARG A 157 7.29 -11.56 -0.41
CA ARG A 157 6.35 -10.47 -0.70
C ARG A 157 6.23 -10.21 -2.19
N GLU A 158 7.33 -10.12 -2.93
CA GLU A 158 7.28 -9.97 -4.38
C GLU A 158 6.63 -11.19 -5.06
N ALA A 159 6.84 -12.41 -4.55
CA ALA A 159 6.17 -13.61 -5.05
C ALA A 159 4.65 -13.56 -4.82
N LEU A 160 4.21 -13.15 -3.63
CA LEU A 160 2.79 -12.94 -3.31
C LEU A 160 2.17 -11.88 -4.22
N LEU A 161 2.82 -10.72 -4.37
CA LEU A 161 2.32 -9.65 -5.24
C LEU A 161 2.23 -10.11 -6.70
N ARG A 162 3.21 -10.87 -7.20
CA ARG A 162 3.13 -11.46 -8.55
C ARG A 162 1.95 -12.42 -8.64
N ALA A 163 1.82 -13.36 -7.70
CA ALA A 163 0.73 -14.32 -7.69
C ALA A 163 -0.63 -13.61 -7.73
N TRP A 164 -0.87 -12.63 -6.86
CA TRP A 164 -2.12 -11.86 -6.84
C TRP A 164 -2.32 -10.99 -8.09
N ALA A 165 -1.23 -10.47 -8.67
CA ALA A 165 -1.26 -9.66 -9.88
C ALA A 165 -1.29 -10.48 -11.18
N THR A 166 -1.16 -11.81 -11.13
CA THR A 166 -1.22 -12.69 -12.31
C THR A 166 -2.36 -13.70 -12.26
N GLU A 167 -2.66 -14.24 -11.08
CA GLU A 167 -3.67 -15.30 -10.86
C GLU A 167 -4.98 -14.68 -10.35
N GLY A 168 -5.93 -14.53 -11.26
CA GLY A 168 -7.27 -14.00 -11.01
C GLY A 168 -8.09 -13.99 -12.28
#